data_AF-A0A6J2UCR5-F1
#
_entry.id   AF-A0A6J2UCR5-F1
#
_cell.length_a   1.000
_cell.length_b   1.000
_cell.length_c   1.000
_cell.angle_alpha   90.00
_cell.angle_beta   90.00
_cell.angle_gamma   90.00
#
_symmetry.space_group_name_H-M   'P 1'
#
loop_
_entity.id
_entity.type
_entity.pdbx_description
1 polymer ?
#
loop_
_entity_poly.entity_id
_entity_poly.type
_entity_poly.pdbx_seq_one_letter_code
_entity_poly.pdbx_strand_id
1 'polypeptide(L)'
;MFELNAAICYAWLLMLLIGAAAAIEVQTFGHLFHPPQPEGHLVPKKEEKQDLNKIPGVAGVDYPIYHEVPHTQFSCHNVPAVPGMYANVETGCQAYHVCHDGREGHQGASFLCTNGTIFNQKEFACDWWYNVKCEEAISLYHLNADPEHNPYVPKKKPILEEEAHGQHHDAAGFLIHA
;
A
#
# COMPACT_ATOMS: atom_id res chain seq x y z
N MET A 1 -43.64 -44.58 -6.12
CA MET A 1 -43.40 -43.81 -4.87
C MET A 1 -42.14 -44.27 -4.13
N PHE A 2 -41.74 -45.55 -4.20
CA PHE A 2 -40.48 -46.06 -3.61
C PHE A 2 -39.20 -45.61 -4.34
N GLU A 3 -39.20 -45.56 -5.67
CA GLU A 3 -38.03 -45.20 -6.49
C GLU A 3 -37.55 -43.74 -6.29
N LEU A 4 -38.48 -42.80 -6.03
CA LEU A 4 -38.13 -41.38 -5.83
C LEU A 4 -37.40 -41.15 -4.51
N ASN A 5 -37.78 -41.90 -3.45
CA ASN A 5 -37.11 -41.83 -2.15
C ASN A 5 -35.71 -42.43 -2.20
N ALA A 6 -35.50 -43.47 -3.01
CA ALA A 6 -34.18 -44.06 -3.23
C ALA A 6 -33.24 -43.09 -3.97
N ALA A 7 -33.72 -42.45 -5.05
CA ALA A 7 -32.93 -41.47 -5.81
C ALA A 7 -32.54 -40.24 -4.96
N ILE A 8 -33.45 -39.75 -4.12
CA ILE A 8 -33.17 -38.67 -3.17
C ILE A 8 -32.11 -39.11 -2.16
N CYS A 9 -32.23 -40.31 -1.56
CA CYS A 9 -31.21 -40.85 -0.66
C CYS A 9 -29.84 -40.96 -1.32
N TYR A 10 -29.75 -41.45 -2.57
CA TYR A 10 -28.48 -41.52 -3.29
C TYR A 10 -27.89 -40.14 -3.56
N ALA A 11 -28.70 -39.15 -3.94
CA ALA A 11 -28.23 -37.78 -4.14
C ALA A 11 -27.69 -37.14 -2.86
N TRP A 12 -28.38 -37.33 -1.72
CA TRP A 12 -27.89 -36.86 -0.41
C TRP A 12 -26.61 -37.59 0.01
N LEU A 13 -26.54 -38.91 -0.20
CA LEU A 13 -25.33 -39.68 0.10
C LEU A 13 -24.16 -39.23 -0.77
N LEU A 14 -24.39 -38.98 -2.06
CA LEU A 14 -23.38 -38.50 -3.00
C LEU A 14 -22.88 -37.10 -2.61
N MET A 15 -23.80 -36.19 -2.26
CA MET A 15 -23.45 -34.84 -1.81
C MET A 15 -22.68 -34.84 -0.48
N LEU A 16 -23.02 -35.73 0.45
CA LEU A 16 -22.26 -35.93 1.69
C LEU A 16 -20.87 -36.52 1.42
N LEU A 17 -20.76 -37.48 0.50
CA LEU A 17 -19.48 -38.07 0.11
C LEU A 17 -18.57 -37.07 -0.62
N ILE A 18 -19.12 -36.25 -1.52
CA ILE A 18 -18.38 -35.19 -2.22
C ILE A 18 -17.97 -34.08 -1.24
N GLY A 19 -18.86 -33.67 -0.33
CA GLY A 19 -18.55 -32.67 0.70
C GLY A 19 -17.46 -33.13 1.67
N ALA A 20 -17.47 -34.41 2.06
CA ALA A 20 -16.43 -35.01 2.88
C ALA A 20 -15.08 -35.09 2.14
N ALA A 21 -15.08 -35.48 0.85
CA ALA A 21 -13.87 -35.52 0.03
C ALA A 21 -13.23 -34.13 -0.14
N ALA A 22 -14.05 -33.10 -0.42
CA ALA A 22 -13.58 -31.72 -0.55
C ALA A 22 -13.02 -31.15 0.77
N ALA A 23 -13.64 -31.49 1.92
CA ALA A 23 -13.14 -31.06 3.23
C ALA A 23 -11.78 -31.69 3.58
N ILE A 24 -11.60 -32.99 3.26
CA ILE A 24 -10.34 -33.71 3.47
C ILE A 24 -9.23 -33.11 2.59
N GLU A 25 -9.53 -32.76 1.34
CA GLU A 25 -8.57 -32.19 0.40
C GLU A 25 -8.10 -30.79 0.85
N VAL A 26 -9.02 -29.91 1.28
CA VAL A 26 -8.68 -28.57 1.80
C VAL A 26 -7.78 -28.64 3.05
N GLN A 27 -8.05 -29.57 3.98
CA GLN A 27 -7.24 -29.73 5.18
C GLN A 27 -5.85 -30.33 4.87
N THR A 28 -5.77 -31.29 3.95
CA THR A 28 -4.51 -31.95 3.60
C THR A 28 -3.59 -31.01 2.82
N PHE A 29 -4.12 -30.26 1.85
CA PHE A 29 -3.32 -29.26 1.12
C PHE A 29 -2.90 -28.10 2.01
N GLY A 30 -3.77 -27.62 2.92
CA GLY A 30 -3.42 -26.58 3.88
C GLY A 30 -2.18 -26.93 4.71
N HIS A 31 -2.07 -28.18 5.18
CA HIS A 31 -0.90 -28.65 5.94
C HIS A 31 0.35 -28.90 5.10
N LEU A 32 0.22 -29.26 3.82
CA LEU A 32 1.36 -29.42 2.90
C LEU A 32 1.98 -28.07 2.52
N PHE A 33 1.17 -27.02 2.39
CA PHE A 33 1.63 -25.66 2.09
C PHE A 33 2.06 -24.87 3.34
N HIS A 34 1.46 -25.17 4.50
CA HIS A 34 1.87 -24.64 5.81
C HIS A 34 2.16 -25.78 6.79
N PRO A 35 3.38 -26.35 6.78
CA PRO A 35 3.78 -27.30 7.81
C PRO A 35 3.71 -26.61 9.17
N PRO A 36 3.09 -27.23 10.20
CA PRO A 36 3.14 -26.70 11.55
C PRO A 36 4.60 -26.64 11.98
N GLN A 37 5.09 -25.43 12.20
CA GLN A 37 6.43 -25.22 12.74
C GLN A 37 6.45 -25.93 14.11
N PRO A 38 7.49 -26.74 14.42
CA PRO A 38 7.62 -27.30 15.74
C PRO A 38 7.58 -26.14 16.74
N GLU A 39 6.86 -26.31 17.85
CA GLU A 39 6.90 -25.37 18.97
C GLU A 39 8.29 -25.40 19.61
N GLY A 40 9.27 -24.88 18.87
CA GLY A 40 10.44 -24.29 19.45
C GLY A 40 9.92 -23.19 20.34
N HIS A 41 10.26 -23.29 21.62
CA HIS A 41 10.26 -22.22 22.59
C HIS A 41 10.21 -20.87 21.86
N LEU A 42 9.08 -20.16 21.93
CA LEU A 42 9.01 -18.74 21.60
C LEU A 42 9.98 -18.06 22.56
N VAL A 43 11.28 -18.16 22.28
CA VAL A 43 12.23 -17.13 22.64
C VAL A 43 11.62 -15.92 21.98
N PRO A 44 11.13 -14.92 22.73
CA PRO A 44 10.81 -13.65 22.13
C PRO A 44 12.07 -13.28 21.38
N LYS A 45 12.02 -13.23 20.05
CA LYS A 45 13.13 -12.71 19.27
C LYS A 45 13.26 -11.30 19.79
N LYS A 46 14.20 -11.09 20.72
CA LYS A 46 14.37 -9.82 21.42
C LYS A 46 14.49 -8.81 20.32
N GLU A 47 13.44 -8.01 20.10
CA GLU A 47 13.45 -6.99 19.06
C GLU A 47 14.69 -6.17 19.34
N GLU A 48 15.62 -6.20 18.40
CA GLU A 48 16.88 -5.53 18.59
C GLU A 48 16.56 -4.03 18.55
N LYS A 49 16.49 -3.44 19.75
CA LYS A 49 16.07 -2.06 19.94
C LYS A 49 16.98 -1.19 19.08
N GLN A 50 16.39 -0.45 18.14
CA GLN A 50 17.14 0.39 17.21
C GLN A 50 18.10 1.32 17.98
N ASP A 51 19.37 1.34 17.58
CA ASP A 51 20.38 2.25 18.14
C ASP A 51 20.17 3.67 17.59
N LEU A 52 19.42 4.47 18.35
CA LEU A 52 19.05 5.84 17.96
C LEU A 52 20.19 6.84 18.14
N ASN A 53 21.32 6.46 18.76
CA ASN A 53 22.44 7.37 19.03
C ASN A 53 23.13 7.90 17.76
N LYS A 54 22.85 7.28 16.60
CA LYS A 54 23.37 7.70 15.29
C LYS A 54 22.48 8.72 14.57
N ILE A 55 21.29 9.00 15.10
CA ILE A 55 20.37 9.99 14.57
C ILE A 55 20.59 11.29 15.34
N PRO A 56 20.86 12.43 14.67
CA PRO A 56 20.96 13.71 15.35
C PRO A 56 19.68 14.08 16.10
N GLY A 57 19.81 14.67 17.28
CA GLY A 57 18.69 15.04 18.14
C GLY A 57 18.36 13.99 19.21
N VAL A 58 17.36 14.29 20.01
CA VAL A 58 16.88 13.46 21.12
C VAL A 58 15.54 12.84 20.74
N ALA A 59 15.54 11.52 20.61
CA ALA A 59 14.33 10.74 20.33
C ALA A 59 13.23 10.99 21.36
N GLY A 60 11.99 11.22 20.90
CA GLY A 60 10.83 11.56 21.73
C GLY A 60 10.76 13.02 22.17
N VAL A 61 11.79 13.82 21.86
CA VAL A 61 11.81 15.27 22.12
C VAL A 61 11.88 16.05 20.81
N ASP A 62 12.91 15.80 20.00
CA ASP A 62 13.11 16.49 18.72
C ASP A 62 12.33 15.82 17.59
N TYR A 63 12.12 14.50 17.68
CA TYR A 63 11.33 13.73 16.74
C TYR A 63 10.60 12.56 17.44
N PRO A 64 9.42 12.17 16.95
CA PRO A 64 8.61 11.07 17.50
C PRO A 64 9.21 9.68 17.25
N ILE A 65 8.80 8.69 18.05
CA ILE A 65 9.27 7.29 18.02
C ILE A 65 8.14 6.27 18.12
N TYR A 66 7.08 6.48 17.34
CA TYR A 66 5.97 5.54 17.25
C TYR A 66 6.42 4.22 16.63
N HIS A 67 5.91 3.11 17.16
CA HIS A 67 6.11 1.76 16.63
C HIS A 67 4.93 1.28 15.77
N GLU A 68 3.78 1.92 15.95
CA GLU A 68 2.55 1.75 15.18
C GLU A 68 1.87 3.11 15.05
N VAL A 69 1.03 3.29 14.03
CA VAL A 69 0.30 4.55 13.83
C VAL A 69 -0.72 4.71 14.97
N PRO A 70 -0.60 5.72 15.85
CA PRO A 70 -1.55 5.93 16.93
C PRO A 70 -2.90 6.42 16.38
N HIS A 71 -3.97 6.19 17.13
CA HIS A 71 -5.27 6.78 16.82
C HIS A 71 -5.23 8.32 16.95
N THR A 72 -5.76 9.02 15.95
CA THR A 72 -5.80 10.49 15.85
C THR A 72 -7.14 10.95 15.27
N GLN A 73 -7.38 12.26 15.17
CA GLN A 73 -8.60 12.79 14.55
C GLN A 73 -8.50 12.93 13.03
N PHE A 74 -7.39 12.49 12.42
CA PHE A 74 -7.24 12.51 10.97
C PHE A 74 -8.34 11.68 10.28
N SER A 75 -8.85 12.20 9.16
CA SER A 75 -9.85 11.52 8.32
C SER A 75 -9.73 11.99 6.87
N CYS A 76 -9.72 11.05 5.94
CA CYS A 76 -9.77 11.30 4.50
C CYS A 76 -11.08 11.97 4.04
N HIS A 77 -12.09 12.07 4.90
CA HIS A 77 -13.30 12.84 4.62
C HIS A 77 -13.08 14.36 4.77
N ASN A 78 -12.01 14.76 5.48
CA ASN A 78 -11.75 16.15 5.85
C ASN A 78 -10.57 16.76 5.09
N VAL A 79 -10.07 16.09 4.05
CA VAL A 79 -8.91 16.54 3.26
C VAL A 79 -9.34 17.22 1.95
N PRO A 80 -8.53 18.14 1.40
CA PRO A 80 -8.94 18.94 0.25
C PRO A 80 -8.94 18.21 -1.11
N ALA A 81 -8.21 17.09 -1.23
CA ALA A 81 -8.09 16.37 -2.49
C ALA A 81 -7.98 14.85 -2.31
N VAL A 82 -8.58 14.08 -3.21
CA VAL A 82 -8.45 12.63 -3.24
C VAL A 82 -8.29 12.22 -4.71
N PRO A 83 -7.27 11.43 -5.09
CA PRO A 83 -6.25 10.81 -4.23
C PRO A 83 -5.18 11.79 -3.72
N GLY A 84 -4.62 11.51 -2.54
CA GLY A 84 -3.56 12.35 -1.95
C GLY A 84 -2.85 11.72 -0.76
N MET A 85 -1.68 12.28 -0.41
CA MET A 85 -0.88 11.92 0.77
C MET A 85 -0.85 13.07 1.78
N TYR A 86 -1.03 12.76 3.05
CA TYR A 86 -1.29 13.73 4.11
C TYR A 86 -0.44 13.47 5.35
N ALA A 87 0.36 14.45 5.76
CA ALA A 87 1.15 14.40 6.98
C ALA A 87 0.25 14.42 8.22
N ASN A 88 0.40 13.50 9.16
CA ASN A 88 -0.38 13.56 10.39
C ASN A 88 0.30 14.44 11.44
N VAL A 89 -0.12 15.70 11.51
CA VAL A 89 0.43 16.68 12.46
C VAL A 89 0.25 16.31 13.93
N GLU A 90 -0.78 15.53 14.30
CA GLU A 90 -0.99 15.07 15.68
C GLU A 90 0.12 14.10 16.14
N THR A 91 0.81 13.46 15.19
CA THR A 91 1.90 12.52 15.44
C THR A 91 3.29 13.14 15.26
N GLY A 92 3.39 14.47 15.19
CA GLY A 92 4.64 15.14 14.80
C GLY A 92 5.09 14.74 13.38
N CYS A 93 4.14 14.43 12.50
CA CYS A 93 4.36 14.01 11.12
C CYS A 93 5.14 12.69 10.97
N GLN A 94 5.33 11.87 12.01
CA GLN A 94 5.88 10.53 11.80
C GLN A 94 4.90 9.66 11.01
N ALA A 95 3.62 9.76 11.36
CA ALA A 95 2.58 9.11 10.60
C ALA A 95 2.17 9.97 9.41
N TYR A 96 1.86 9.31 8.31
CA TYR A 96 1.19 9.93 7.18
C TYR A 96 0.13 8.97 6.63
N HIS A 97 -0.83 9.55 5.92
CA HIS A 97 -1.99 8.84 5.41
C HIS A 97 -2.11 9.01 3.91
N VAL A 98 -2.50 7.94 3.23
CA VAL A 98 -2.84 7.93 1.81
C VAL A 98 -4.35 7.78 1.70
N CYS A 99 -4.98 8.83 1.17
CA CYS A 99 -6.41 8.85 0.90
C CYS A 99 -6.67 8.48 -0.56
N HIS A 100 -7.52 7.49 -0.77
CA HIS A 100 -7.96 7.04 -2.10
C HIS A 100 -9.49 6.89 -2.13
N ASP A 101 -10.03 5.83 -2.74
CA ASP A 101 -11.46 5.58 -2.91
C ASP A 101 -12.21 5.20 -1.61
N GLY A 102 -11.52 5.17 -0.47
CA GLY A 102 -12.10 4.94 0.85
C GLY A 102 -12.16 3.46 1.26
N ARG A 103 -11.64 2.53 0.44
CA ARG A 103 -11.61 1.09 0.77
C ARG A 103 -10.73 0.78 1.98
N GLU A 104 -9.75 1.62 2.28
CA GLU A 104 -8.84 1.48 3.42
C GLU A 104 -9.42 2.08 4.72
N GLY A 105 -10.68 2.50 4.72
CA GLY A 105 -11.36 3.08 5.87
C GLY A 105 -11.22 4.60 5.96
N HIS A 106 -11.70 5.17 7.06
CA HIS A 106 -11.85 6.62 7.18
C HIS A 106 -10.51 7.38 7.25
N GLN A 107 -9.42 6.76 7.70
CA GLN A 107 -8.07 7.35 7.68
C GLN A 107 -7.28 7.01 6.41
N GLY A 108 -7.83 6.20 5.51
CA GLY A 108 -7.08 5.66 4.39
C GLY A 108 -5.95 4.71 4.85
N ALA A 109 -5.03 4.40 3.93
CA ALA A 109 -3.84 3.63 4.30
C ALA A 109 -2.90 4.48 5.16
N SER A 110 -2.42 3.93 6.27
CA SER A 110 -1.63 4.66 7.26
C SER A 110 -0.23 4.07 7.39
N PHE A 111 0.77 4.93 7.47
CA PHE A 111 2.18 4.55 7.44
C PHE A 111 2.98 5.35 8.46
N LEU A 112 4.13 4.82 8.87
CA LEU A 112 5.13 5.52 9.67
C LEU A 112 6.39 5.74 8.84
N CYS A 113 6.93 6.96 8.90
CA CYS A 113 8.32 7.24 8.59
C CYS A 113 9.25 6.57 9.63
N THR A 114 10.46 6.21 9.22
CA THR A 114 11.45 5.60 10.10
C THR A 114 11.91 6.60 11.17
N ASN A 115 12.34 6.10 12.34
CA ASN A 115 12.84 6.94 13.43
C ASN A 115 13.95 7.88 12.93
N GLY A 116 13.82 9.18 13.21
CA GLY A 116 14.70 10.25 12.73
C GLY A 116 14.21 10.96 11.46
N THR A 117 13.14 10.47 10.84
CA THR A 117 12.50 11.10 9.69
C THR A 117 11.02 11.36 9.96
N ILE A 118 10.46 12.38 9.30
CA ILE A 118 9.05 12.72 9.34
C ILE A 118 8.56 13.06 7.93
N PHE A 119 7.26 12.95 7.70
CA PHE A 119 6.67 13.14 6.38
C PHE A 119 6.70 14.62 5.97
N ASN A 120 7.44 14.90 4.90
CA ASN A 120 7.49 16.20 4.28
C ASN A 120 6.32 16.35 3.29
N GLN A 121 5.30 17.10 3.71
CA GLN A 121 4.11 17.33 2.89
C GLN A 121 4.40 17.98 1.53
N LYS A 122 5.46 18.79 1.44
CA LYS A 122 5.85 19.48 0.21
C LYS A 122 6.44 18.52 -0.82
N GLU A 123 7.25 17.58 -0.35
CA GLU A 123 8.01 16.65 -1.20
C GLU A 123 7.32 15.29 -1.35
N PHE A 124 6.21 15.06 -0.63
CA PHE A 124 5.47 13.79 -0.59
C PHE A 124 6.35 12.58 -0.21
N ALA A 125 7.33 12.79 0.68
CA ALA A 125 8.28 11.78 1.11
C ALA A 125 8.70 11.99 2.57
N CYS A 126 9.24 10.95 3.21
CA CYS A 126 9.89 11.09 4.51
C CYS A 126 11.26 11.76 4.32
N ASP A 127 11.53 12.80 5.11
CA ASP A 127 12.82 13.50 5.15
C ASP A 127 13.28 13.62 6.62
N TRP A 128 14.53 13.99 6.85
CA TRP A 128 15.06 14.20 8.19
C TRP A 128 14.22 15.19 8.97
N TRP A 129 13.98 14.89 10.25
CA TRP A 129 13.09 15.69 11.10
C TRP A 129 13.44 17.18 11.13
N TYR A 130 14.73 17.53 11.02
CA TYR A 130 15.21 18.91 11.04
C TYR A 130 15.05 19.65 9.69
N ASN A 131 14.71 18.95 8.60
CA ASN A 131 14.42 19.54 7.30
C ASN A 131 12.93 19.89 7.12
N VAL A 132 12.07 19.39 8.02
CA VAL A 132 10.61 19.44 7.86
C VAL A 132 9.99 20.24 8.99
N LYS A 133 9.16 21.23 8.63
CA LYS A 133 8.32 21.96 9.56
C LYS A 133 6.93 21.33 9.60
N CYS A 134 6.72 20.39 10.51
CA CYS A 134 5.50 19.61 10.57
C CYS A 134 4.24 20.48 10.77
N GLU A 135 4.35 21.55 11.56
CA GLU A 135 3.26 22.49 11.84
C GLU A 135 2.75 23.23 10.59
N GLU A 136 3.59 23.38 9.57
CA GLU A 136 3.21 24.00 8.29
C GLU A 136 2.50 23.01 7.34
N ALA A 137 2.50 21.71 7.65
CA ALA A 137 2.01 20.68 6.73
C ALA A 137 0.55 20.87 6.30
N ILE A 138 -0.37 21.24 7.20
CA ILE A 138 -1.79 21.48 6.85
C ILE A 138 -1.90 22.55 5.76
N SER A 139 -1.08 23.61 5.84
CA SER A 139 -1.11 24.69 4.84
C SER A 139 -0.67 24.20 3.45
N LEU A 140 0.10 23.11 3.40
CA LEU A 140 0.63 22.50 2.17
C LEU A 140 -0.26 21.37 1.62
N TYR A 141 -1.36 21.01 2.29
CA TYR A 141 -2.27 19.96 1.80
C TYR A 141 -2.84 20.25 0.41
N HIS A 142 -2.92 21.52 0.02
CA HIS A 142 -3.36 21.94 -1.31
C HIS A 142 -2.49 21.39 -2.45
N LEU A 143 -1.23 21.02 -2.18
CA LEU A 143 -0.35 20.40 -3.18
C LEU A 143 -0.88 19.06 -3.69
N ASN A 144 -1.74 18.38 -2.90
CA ASN A 144 -2.44 17.18 -3.38
C ASN A 144 -3.45 17.48 -4.50
N ALA A 145 -3.90 18.72 -4.65
CA ALA A 145 -4.76 19.12 -5.75
C ALA A 145 -3.97 19.57 -7.00
N ASP A 146 -2.65 19.76 -6.89
CA ASP A 146 -1.80 20.22 -7.98
C ASP A 146 -1.36 19.04 -8.88
N PRO A 147 -1.76 19.01 -10.16
CA PRO A 147 -1.36 17.96 -11.10
C PRO A 147 0.15 17.81 -11.33
N GLU A 148 0.94 18.88 -11.14
CA GLU A 148 2.39 18.84 -11.34
C GLU A 148 3.12 18.22 -10.14
N HIS A 149 2.53 18.32 -8.95
CA HIS A 149 3.13 17.86 -7.70
C HIS A 149 2.52 16.55 -7.16
N ASN A 150 1.22 16.31 -7.38
CA ASN A 150 0.53 15.13 -6.84
C ASN A 150 1.11 13.82 -7.43
N PRO A 151 1.68 12.91 -6.61
CA PRO A 151 2.26 11.64 -7.07
C PRO A 151 1.29 10.69 -7.75
N TYR A 152 -0.02 10.86 -7.54
CA TYR A 152 -1.06 10.02 -8.13
C TYR A 152 -1.54 10.50 -9.51
N VAL A 153 -1.10 11.68 -9.96
CA VAL A 153 -1.48 12.19 -11.29
C VAL A 153 -0.48 11.69 -12.34
N PRO A 154 -0.94 11.01 -13.41
CA PRO A 154 -0.06 10.58 -14.49
C PRO A 154 0.62 11.78 -15.15
N LYS A 155 1.95 11.83 -15.08
CA LYS A 155 2.73 12.87 -15.78
C LYS A 155 2.61 12.66 -17.29
N LYS A 156 2.23 13.70 -18.03
CA LYS A 156 2.23 13.67 -19.50
C LYS A 156 3.69 13.47 -19.95
N LYS A 157 3.97 12.40 -20.69
CA LYS A 157 5.28 12.23 -21.32
C LYS A 157 5.54 13.44 -22.24
N PRO A 158 6.69 14.13 -22.12
CA PRO A 158 7.07 15.12 -23.12
C PRO A 158 7.09 14.45 -24.49
N ILE A 159 6.52 15.10 -25.50
CA ILE A 159 6.47 14.63 -26.90
C ILE A 159 7.85 14.82 -27.56
N LEU A 160 8.94 14.51 -26.86
CA LEU A 160 10.31 14.81 -27.29
C LEU A 160 11.25 13.59 -27.31
N GLU A 161 10.72 12.37 -27.18
CA GLU A 161 11.50 11.13 -27.31
C GLU A 161 10.82 10.05 -28.17
N GLU A 162 9.73 10.37 -28.88
CA GLU A 162 9.07 9.41 -29.79
C GLU A 162 9.51 9.54 -31.26
N GLU A 163 10.43 10.45 -31.59
CA GLU A 163 10.93 10.65 -32.97
C GLU A 163 12.33 10.03 -33.25
N ALA A 164 12.77 9.01 -32.50
CA ALA A 164 14.05 8.34 -32.77
C ALA A 164 13.96 6.87 -33.16
N HIS A 165 12.76 6.27 -33.25
CA HIS A 165 12.64 4.86 -33.66
C HIS A 165 11.41 4.55 -34.50
N GLY A 166 11.15 5.36 -35.54
CA GLY A 166 10.18 5.06 -36.58
C GLY A 166 10.82 5.23 -37.96
N GLN A 167 11.22 4.13 -38.59
CA GLN A 167 11.64 4.12 -39.99
C GLN A 167 10.48 4.56 -40.89
N HIS A 168 10.59 5.77 -41.43
CA HIS A 168 9.91 6.18 -42.65
C HIS A 168 10.72 5.69 -43.84
N HIS A 169 10.20 4.68 -44.55
CA HIS A 169 10.46 4.55 -45.99
C HIS A 169 9.11 4.49 -46.68
N ASP A 170 8.70 5.67 -47.14
CA ASP A 170 7.49 5.93 -47.89
C ASP A 170 7.47 5.17 -49.22
N ALA A 171 6.29 4.65 -49.54
CA ALA A 171 5.93 4.22 -50.87
C ALA A 171 5.83 5.44 -51.80
N ALA A 172 6.90 5.73 -52.55
CA ALA A 172 6.84 6.59 -53.72
C ALA A 172 7.41 5.82 -54.91
N GLY A 173 6.57 5.60 -55.92
CA GLY A 173 6.92 4.88 -57.13
C GLY A 173 8.08 5.53 -57.88
N PHE A 174 9.01 4.71 -58.33
CA PHE A 174 9.98 5.07 -59.36
C PHE A 174 9.76 4.15 -60.57
N LEU A 175 9.31 4.75 -61.66
CA LEU A 175 9.31 4.18 -63.00
C LEU A 175 10.74 3.77 -63.38
N ILE A 176 10.92 2.55 -63.85
CA ILE A 176 12.06 2.22 -64.72
C ILE A 176 11.52 1.49 -65.94
N HIS A 177 11.60 2.18 -67.09
CA HIS A 177 11.58 1.57 -68.41
C HIS A 177 12.91 0.83 -68.60
N ALA A 178 12.86 -0.45 -68.97
CA ALA A 178 13.78 -1.15 -69.87
C ALA A 178 13.25 -2.55 -70.16
#